data_AF-A0A5C4SEE6-F1
#
_entry.id   AF-A0A5C4SEE6-F1
#
_cell.length_a   1.000
_cell.length_b   1.000
_cell.length_c   1.000
_cell.angle_alpha   90.00
_cell.angle_beta   90.00
_cell.angle_gamma   90.00
#
_symmetry.space_group_name_H-M   'P 1'
#
loop_
_entity.id
_entity.type
_entity.pdbx_description
1 polymer ?
#
loop_
_entity_poly.entity_id
_entity_poly.type
_entity_poly.pdbx_seq_one_letter_code
_entity_poly.pdbx_strand_id
1 'polypeptide(L)'
;MTVVAGLGHNGGPSMEPGKVWRTYAWRSAQKKLMPNTIPKLVLQMRLKRAAELGMDYKTYAKVRQTSGRDVLGLLFSSNALQLFGRAEMPEREAEALEKVVGAGRLALAHRPLRPEHVAEANPVLDATGQAPVFTDGWGHIREAVQGIIHARGLSGSAVVVIGDAPLEHEWSTAGRAAAYLSAAEYFRNGAGR
;
A
#
# COMPACT_ATOMS: atom_id res chain seq x y z
N MET A 1 22.32 0.61 38.14
CA MET A 1 22.19 -0.78 37.69
C MET A 1 21.84 -0.77 36.21
N THR A 2 22.84 -0.94 35.36
CA THR A 2 22.72 -0.91 33.90
C THR A 2 22.51 -2.34 33.40
N VAL A 3 21.35 -2.61 32.81
CA VAL A 3 21.08 -3.88 32.13
C VAL A 3 21.74 -3.83 30.76
N VAL A 4 22.78 -4.63 30.55
CA VAL A 4 23.40 -4.82 29.23
C VAL A 4 22.48 -5.76 28.44
N ALA A 5 21.91 -5.27 27.33
CA ALA A 5 21.15 -6.09 26.41
C ALA A 5 22.10 -7.06 25.68
N GLY A 6 22.05 -8.34 26.05
CA GLY A 6 22.82 -9.39 25.39
C GLY A 6 22.37 -9.60 23.94
N LEU A 7 23.34 -9.74 23.03
CA LEU A 7 23.13 -10.12 21.63
C LEU A 7 22.33 -11.43 21.57
N GLY A 8 21.10 -11.36 21.04
CA GLY A 8 20.18 -12.49 20.93
C GLY A 8 20.74 -13.61 20.06
N HIS A 9 21.23 -14.67 20.71
CA HIS A 9 21.35 -15.97 20.06
C HIS A 9 19.93 -16.53 19.90
N ASN A 10 19.45 -16.74 18.67
CA ASN A 10 18.14 -17.34 18.39
C ASN A 10 18.08 -18.85 18.74
N GLY A 11 18.67 -19.25 19.87
CA GLY A 11 18.57 -20.58 20.48
C GLY A 11 19.09 -21.76 19.66
N GLY A 12 19.61 -21.53 18.45
CA GLY A 12 19.93 -22.61 17.51
C GLY A 12 18.71 -23.48 17.17
N PRO A 13 18.83 -24.42 16.21
CA PRO A 13 17.82 -25.45 16.04
C PRO A 13 17.71 -26.26 17.34
N SER A 14 16.50 -26.39 17.91
CA SER A 14 16.26 -27.29 19.04
C SER A 14 16.75 -28.70 18.70
N MET A 15 17.64 -29.23 19.56
CA MET A 15 18.17 -30.59 19.52
C MET A 15 17.25 -31.59 20.24
N GLU A 16 16.07 -31.16 20.67
CA GLU A 16 15.11 -32.06 21.30
C GLU A 16 14.71 -33.19 20.34
N PRO A 17 14.79 -34.46 20.79
CA PRO A 17 14.29 -35.59 20.03
C PRO A 17 12.83 -35.38 19.59
N GLY A 18 12.47 -35.91 18.42
CA GLY A 18 11.08 -35.92 17.95
C GLY A 18 10.58 -34.63 17.28
N LYS A 19 11.43 -33.63 17.00
CA LYS A 19 11.06 -32.43 16.22
C LYS A 19 10.45 -32.79 14.84
N VAL A 20 11.03 -33.79 14.17
CA VAL A 20 10.52 -34.28 12.86
C VAL A 20 9.11 -34.83 13.00
N TRP A 21 8.87 -35.67 14.00
CA TRP A 21 7.54 -36.23 14.28
C TRP A 21 6.52 -35.15 14.66
N ARG A 22 6.88 -34.20 15.53
CA ARG A 22 6.02 -33.06 15.90
C ARG A 22 5.67 -32.19 14.68
N THR A 23 6.65 -31.93 13.82
CA THR A 23 6.42 -31.16 12.58
C THR A 23 5.49 -31.92 11.63
N TYR A 24 5.68 -33.23 11.48
CA TYR A 24 4.80 -34.09 10.68
C TYR A 24 3.38 -34.14 11.23
N ALA A 25 3.21 -34.41 12.53
CA ALA A 25 1.93 -34.46 13.20
C ALA A 25 1.19 -33.11 13.11
N TRP A 26 1.89 -32.00 13.30
CA TRP A 26 1.34 -30.65 13.13
C TRP A 26 0.89 -30.38 11.68
N ARG A 27 1.71 -30.69 10.68
CA ARG A 27 1.32 -30.52 9.25
C ARG A 27 0.14 -31.41 8.87
N SER A 28 0.08 -32.64 9.38
CA SER A 28 -1.02 -33.57 9.13
C SER A 28 -2.33 -33.06 9.75
N ALA A 29 -2.30 -32.63 11.01
CA ALA A 29 -3.44 -32.02 11.68
C ALA A 29 -3.88 -30.71 11.00
N GLN A 30 -2.92 -29.84 10.63
CA GLN A 30 -3.20 -28.60 9.91
C GLN A 30 -3.89 -28.88 8.57
N LYS A 31 -3.40 -29.85 7.78
CA LYS A 31 -4.02 -30.25 6.51
C LYS A 31 -5.43 -30.84 6.70
N LYS A 32 -5.67 -31.55 7.80
CA LYS A 32 -6.99 -32.12 8.12
C LYS A 32 -7.99 -31.04 8.57
N LEU A 33 -7.51 -30.00 9.24
CA LEU A 33 -8.32 -28.91 9.79
C LEU A 33 -8.57 -27.77 8.80
N MET A 34 -7.61 -27.50 7.90
CA MET A 34 -7.74 -26.41 6.95
C MET A 34 -8.48 -26.89 5.69
N PRO A 35 -9.64 -26.28 5.35
CA PRO A 35 -10.23 -26.52 4.05
C PRO A 35 -9.22 -26.10 2.97
N ASN A 36 -9.11 -26.88 1.89
CA ASN A 36 -8.26 -26.57 0.72
C ASN A 36 -8.69 -25.26 0.00
N THR A 37 -9.72 -24.59 0.52
CA THR A 37 -10.36 -23.42 -0.07
C THR A 37 -10.53 -22.36 1.01
N ILE A 38 -10.35 -21.10 0.63
CA ILE A 38 -10.66 -19.96 1.50
C ILE A 38 -12.16 -20.04 1.88
N PRO A 39 -12.52 -19.98 3.18
CA PRO A 39 -13.91 -19.97 3.59
C PRO A 39 -14.70 -18.85 2.88
N LYS A 40 -15.93 -19.15 2.45
CA LYS A 40 -16.77 -18.22 1.67
C LYS A 40 -16.87 -16.83 2.31
N LEU A 41 -17.07 -16.77 3.63
CA LEU A 41 -17.16 -15.50 4.37
C LEU A 41 -15.88 -14.67 4.26
N VAL A 42 -14.71 -15.31 4.36
CA VAL A 42 -13.41 -14.63 4.22
C VAL A 42 -13.24 -14.09 2.79
N LEU A 43 -13.66 -14.85 1.79
CA LEU A 43 -13.65 -14.37 0.40
C LEU A 43 -14.59 -13.17 0.21
N GLN A 44 -15.81 -13.22 0.75
CA GLN A 44 -16.76 -12.10 0.71
C GLN A 44 -16.21 -10.85 1.39
N MET A 45 -15.56 -10.99 2.55
CA MET A 45 -14.90 -9.87 3.24
C MET A 45 -13.79 -9.25 2.39
N ARG A 46 -12.96 -10.07 1.73
CA ARG A 46 -11.88 -9.57 0.86
C ARG A 46 -12.41 -8.94 -0.43
N LEU A 47 -13.49 -9.47 -1.00
CA LEU A 47 -14.17 -8.87 -2.14
C LEU A 47 -14.73 -7.49 -1.77
N LYS A 48 -15.41 -7.39 -0.64
CA LYS A 48 -15.90 -6.12 -0.10
C LYS A 48 -14.74 -5.15 0.13
N ARG A 49 -13.66 -5.61 0.76
CA ARG A 49 -12.49 -4.77 1.05
C ARG A 49 -11.82 -4.26 -0.23
N ALA A 50 -11.69 -5.10 -1.26
CA ALA A 50 -11.16 -4.68 -2.55
C ALA A 50 -12.04 -3.57 -3.17
N ALA A 51 -13.37 -3.73 -3.12
CA ALA A 51 -14.31 -2.72 -3.59
C ALA A 51 -14.23 -1.40 -2.79
N GLU A 52 -14.13 -1.47 -1.46
CA GLU A 52 -13.90 -0.29 -0.59
C GLU A 52 -12.60 0.44 -0.94
N LEU A 53 -11.59 -0.27 -1.45
CA LEU A 53 -10.30 0.30 -1.86
C LEU A 53 -10.28 0.75 -3.32
N GLY A 54 -11.39 0.64 -4.06
CA GLY A 54 -11.47 1.02 -5.47
C GLY A 54 -10.68 0.11 -6.42
N MET A 55 -10.33 -1.11 -6.03
CA MET A 55 -9.54 -2.05 -6.86
C MET A 55 -10.22 -3.42 -7.01
N ASP A 56 -9.84 -4.19 -8.04
CA ASP A 56 -10.35 -5.55 -8.18
C ASP A 56 -9.73 -6.51 -7.16
N TYR A 57 -10.44 -7.60 -6.91
CA TYR A 57 -10.01 -8.62 -5.95
C TYR A 57 -8.67 -9.26 -6.29
N LYS A 58 -8.33 -9.45 -7.57
CA LYS A 58 -7.07 -10.08 -7.96
C LYS A 58 -5.89 -9.16 -7.61
N THR A 59 -6.04 -7.86 -7.88
CA THR A 59 -5.09 -6.82 -7.49
C THR A 59 -4.95 -6.77 -5.97
N TYR A 60 -6.05 -6.65 -5.23
CA TYR A 60 -6.03 -6.64 -3.77
C TYR A 60 -5.37 -7.90 -3.17
N ALA A 61 -5.73 -9.08 -3.68
CA ALA A 61 -5.18 -10.35 -3.20
C ALA A 61 -3.67 -10.45 -3.43
N LYS A 62 -3.17 -9.96 -4.58
CA LYS A 62 -1.73 -9.90 -4.89
C LYS A 62 -1.00 -8.99 -3.91
N VAL A 63 -1.51 -7.78 -3.68
CA VAL A 63 -0.92 -6.81 -2.72
C VAL A 63 -0.89 -7.40 -1.31
N ARG A 64 -1.98 -8.04 -0.87
CA ARG A 64 -2.07 -8.65 0.46
C ARG A 64 -1.15 -9.86 0.62
N GLN A 65 -0.94 -10.63 -0.45
CA GLN A 65 -0.02 -11.77 -0.46
C GLN A 65 1.44 -11.33 -0.32
N THR A 66 1.84 -10.23 -0.95
CA THR A 66 3.22 -9.71 -0.88
C THR A 66 3.51 -8.96 0.41
N SER A 67 2.59 -8.11 0.86
CA SER A 67 2.78 -7.26 2.04
C SER A 67 2.50 -7.96 3.37
N GLY A 68 1.66 -9.01 3.36
CA GLY A 68 1.20 -9.70 4.57
C GLY A 68 0.27 -8.85 5.45
N ARG A 69 -0.15 -7.66 4.99
CA ARG A 69 -1.00 -6.71 5.72
C ARG A 69 -2.15 -6.23 4.85
N ASP A 70 -3.15 -5.62 5.49
CA ASP A 70 -4.23 -4.96 4.75
C ASP A 70 -3.76 -3.59 4.22
N VAL A 71 -4.43 -3.10 3.17
CA VAL A 71 -4.18 -1.77 2.61
C VAL A 71 -4.98 -0.74 3.42
N LEU A 72 -4.28 0.26 3.95
CA LEU A 72 -4.82 1.35 4.76
C LEU A 72 -4.54 2.73 4.14
N GLY A 73 -3.77 2.79 3.05
CA GLY A 73 -3.52 4.03 2.33
C GLY A 73 -3.22 3.80 0.85
N LEU A 74 -3.57 4.81 0.05
CA LEU A 74 -3.33 4.91 -1.37
C LEU A 74 -2.54 6.21 -1.59
N LEU A 75 -1.33 6.08 -2.12
CA LEU A 75 -0.45 7.20 -2.43
C LEU A 75 -0.39 7.41 -3.93
N PHE A 76 -1.06 8.45 -4.41
CA PHE A 76 -1.13 8.78 -5.82
C PHE A 76 -0.03 9.78 -6.20
N SER A 77 0.53 9.64 -7.40
CA SER A 77 1.25 10.74 -8.04
C SER A 77 0.28 11.71 -8.72
N SER A 78 0.69 12.96 -8.94
CA SER A 78 -0.07 13.89 -9.77
C SER A 78 -0.30 13.37 -11.20
N ASN A 79 0.63 12.57 -11.74
CA ASN A 79 0.46 11.96 -13.05
C ASN A 79 -0.66 10.91 -13.04
N ALA A 80 -0.72 10.08 -11.99
CA ALA A 80 -1.81 9.12 -11.83
C ALA A 80 -3.19 9.77 -11.66
N LEU A 81 -3.23 10.97 -11.06
CA LEU A 81 -4.45 11.78 -10.91
C LEU A 81 -4.74 12.69 -12.12
N GLN A 82 -3.97 12.58 -13.21
CA GLN A 82 -4.12 13.40 -14.42
C GLN A 82 -4.00 14.92 -14.17
N LEU A 83 -3.24 15.32 -13.14
CA LEU A 83 -3.00 16.71 -12.79
C LEU A 83 -1.86 17.28 -13.65
N PHE A 84 -2.20 17.79 -14.84
CA PHE A 84 -1.24 18.37 -15.78
C PHE A 84 -1.36 19.89 -15.81
N GLY A 85 -0.56 20.56 -14.98
CA GLY A 85 -0.53 22.03 -14.90
C GLY A 85 -1.77 22.68 -14.29
N ARG A 86 -2.81 21.89 -13.98
CA ARG A 86 -4.00 22.29 -13.21
C ARG A 86 -4.07 21.46 -11.93
N ALA A 87 -4.54 22.08 -10.86
CA ALA A 87 -4.64 21.44 -9.56
C ALA A 87 -5.88 20.55 -9.43
N GLU A 88 -6.94 20.84 -10.18
CA GLU A 88 -8.21 20.10 -10.15
C GLU A 88 -8.11 18.78 -10.92
N MET A 89 -8.50 17.67 -10.28
CA MET A 89 -8.55 16.36 -10.91
C MET A 89 -9.79 16.22 -11.81
N PRO A 90 -9.73 15.42 -12.90
CA PRO A 90 -10.91 15.14 -13.69
C PRO A 90 -11.97 14.37 -12.87
N GLU A 91 -13.24 14.51 -13.29
CA GLU A 91 -14.40 13.95 -12.59
C GLU A 91 -14.29 12.43 -12.35
N ARG A 92 -13.76 11.69 -13.32
CA ARG A 92 -13.58 10.24 -13.23
C ARG A 92 -12.70 9.84 -12.04
N GLU A 93 -11.55 10.49 -11.88
CA GLU A 93 -10.62 10.24 -10.79
C GLU A 93 -11.21 10.69 -9.46
N ALA A 94 -11.90 11.84 -9.43
CA ALA A 94 -12.61 12.33 -8.25
C ALA A 94 -13.64 11.32 -7.75
N GLU A 95 -14.56 10.87 -8.61
CA GLU A 95 -15.57 9.88 -8.27
C GLU A 95 -14.97 8.56 -7.77
N ALA A 96 -13.86 8.12 -8.37
CA ALA A 96 -13.17 6.91 -7.96
C ALA A 96 -12.60 7.05 -6.53
N LEU A 97 -12.03 8.21 -6.20
CA LEU A 97 -11.48 8.50 -4.87
C LEU A 97 -12.57 8.74 -3.81
N GLU A 98 -13.74 9.27 -4.18
CA GLU A 98 -14.88 9.44 -3.28
C GLU A 98 -15.46 8.09 -2.81
N LYS A 99 -15.39 7.07 -3.66
CA LYS A 99 -15.85 5.71 -3.35
C LYS A 99 -14.90 4.96 -2.40
N VAL A 100 -13.70 5.49 -2.15
CA VAL A 100 -12.72 4.84 -1.26
C VAL A 100 -13.15 4.96 0.20
N VAL A 101 -13.17 3.83 0.91
CA VAL A 101 -13.58 3.73 2.31
C VAL A 101 -12.53 3.03 3.15
N GLY A 102 -12.23 3.60 4.32
CA GLY A 102 -11.32 3.00 5.29
C GLY A 102 -9.87 2.94 4.83
N ALA A 103 -9.45 3.82 3.92
CA ALA A 103 -8.07 4.03 3.53
C ALA A 103 -7.79 5.52 3.29
N GLY A 104 -6.59 5.97 3.65
CA GLY A 104 -6.16 7.34 3.38
C GLY A 104 -5.84 7.55 1.90
N ARG A 105 -6.30 8.66 1.32
CA ARG A 105 -6.03 9.11 -0.06
C ARG A 105 -4.98 10.21 0.00
N LEU A 106 -3.74 9.85 -0.31
CA LEU A 106 -2.58 10.72 -0.25
C LEU A 106 -2.14 11.06 -1.66
N ALA A 107 -1.60 12.27 -1.88
CA ALA A 107 -1.03 12.63 -3.17
C ALA A 107 0.34 13.29 -3.04
N LEU A 108 1.26 12.92 -3.94
CA LEU A 108 2.50 13.66 -4.18
C LEU A 108 2.40 14.38 -5.52
N ALA A 109 2.45 15.70 -5.48
CA ALA A 109 2.31 16.56 -6.65
C ALA A 109 3.67 16.91 -7.25
N HIS A 110 3.87 16.66 -8.55
CA HIS A 110 5.04 17.12 -9.27
C HIS A 110 4.98 18.63 -9.52
N ARG A 111 6.16 19.28 -9.50
CA ARG A 111 6.25 20.69 -9.91
C ARG A 111 5.76 20.86 -11.36
N PRO A 112 5.12 21.99 -11.69
CA PRO A 112 4.96 23.21 -10.88
C PRO A 112 3.75 23.20 -9.92
N LEU A 113 3.03 22.09 -9.79
CA LEU A 113 1.88 22.02 -8.89
C LEU A 113 2.33 22.18 -7.43
N ARG A 114 1.65 23.09 -6.74
CA ARG A 114 1.81 23.32 -5.30
C ARG A 114 0.86 22.38 -4.54
N PRO A 115 1.34 21.57 -3.59
CA PRO A 115 0.50 20.63 -2.84
C PRO A 115 -0.73 21.27 -2.19
N GLU A 116 -0.59 22.50 -1.69
CA GLU A 116 -1.65 23.32 -1.11
C GLU A 116 -2.79 23.60 -2.09
N HIS A 117 -2.48 24.00 -3.33
CA HIS A 117 -3.50 24.22 -4.36
C HIS A 117 -4.17 22.90 -4.77
N VAL A 118 -3.42 21.79 -4.79
CA VAL A 118 -3.98 20.46 -5.04
C VAL A 118 -4.93 20.04 -3.90
N ALA A 119 -4.61 20.34 -2.65
CA ALA A 119 -5.49 20.06 -1.52
C ALA A 119 -6.76 20.92 -1.57
N GLU A 120 -6.62 22.21 -1.86
CA GLU A 120 -7.74 23.15 -1.98
C GLU A 120 -8.71 22.75 -3.12
N ALA A 121 -8.17 22.37 -4.28
CA ALA A 121 -8.98 21.98 -5.43
C ALA A 121 -9.61 20.58 -5.28
N ASN A 122 -9.06 19.72 -4.42
CA ASN A 122 -9.53 18.33 -4.30
C ASN A 122 -9.70 17.92 -2.82
N PRO A 123 -10.81 18.32 -2.17
CA PRO A 123 -11.08 18.02 -0.76
C PRO A 123 -11.19 16.52 -0.43
N VAL A 124 -11.33 15.67 -1.45
CA VAL A 124 -11.33 14.20 -1.31
C VAL A 124 -9.97 13.64 -0.86
N LEU A 125 -8.87 14.38 -1.06
CA LEU A 125 -7.53 13.99 -0.65
C LEU A 125 -7.32 14.29 0.84
N ASP A 126 -6.85 13.29 1.59
CA ASP A 126 -6.62 13.38 3.03
C ASP A 126 -5.28 14.06 3.38
N ALA A 127 -4.32 14.05 2.45
CA ALA A 127 -3.09 14.82 2.53
C ALA A 127 -2.43 14.96 1.14
N THR A 128 -1.75 16.08 0.94
CA THR A 128 -0.91 16.33 -0.24
C THR A 128 0.52 16.68 0.19
N GLY A 129 1.49 16.39 -0.67
CA GLY A 129 2.89 16.70 -0.46
C GLY A 129 3.60 16.95 -1.79
N GLN A 130 4.81 17.50 -1.73
CA GLN A 130 5.61 17.74 -2.93
C GLN A 130 6.28 16.43 -3.36
N ALA A 131 6.09 16.03 -4.62
CA ALA A 131 6.81 14.91 -5.19
C ALA A 131 8.31 15.23 -5.30
N PRO A 132 9.19 14.25 -5.03
CA PRO A 132 10.62 14.41 -5.27
C PRO A 132 10.91 14.55 -6.76
N VAL A 133 11.97 15.28 -7.10
CA VAL A 133 12.41 15.46 -8.49
C VAL A 133 13.44 14.40 -8.89
N PHE A 134 13.62 14.18 -10.19
CA PHE A 134 14.53 13.13 -10.69
C PHE A 134 16.00 13.34 -10.31
N THR A 135 16.40 14.58 -10.01
CA THR A 135 17.76 14.93 -9.58
C THR A 135 17.98 14.75 -8.07
N ASP A 136 16.94 14.41 -7.32
CA ASP A 136 17.05 14.24 -5.88
C ASP A 136 17.83 12.97 -5.53
N GLY A 137 18.65 13.07 -4.49
CA GLY A 137 19.29 11.89 -3.92
C GLY A 137 18.27 10.96 -3.26
N TRP A 138 18.60 9.66 -3.20
CA TRP A 138 17.75 8.63 -2.60
C TRP A 138 17.21 8.96 -1.21
N GLY A 139 18.03 9.61 -0.36
CA GLY A 139 17.62 10.03 0.98
C GLY A 139 16.44 11.00 0.96
N HIS A 140 16.43 11.96 0.03
CA HIS A 140 15.37 12.95 -0.11
C HIS A 140 14.10 12.33 -0.71
N ILE A 141 14.22 11.44 -1.72
CA ILE A 141 13.08 10.67 -2.25
C ILE A 141 12.40 9.89 -1.12
N ARG A 142 13.20 9.19 -0.30
CA ARG A 142 12.70 8.46 0.86
C ARG A 142 12.02 9.37 1.87
N GLU A 143 12.62 10.49 2.21
CA GLU A 143 12.05 11.45 3.17
C GLU A 143 10.72 12.01 2.67
N ALA A 144 10.63 12.43 1.40
CA ALA A 144 9.40 12.95 0.80
C ALA A 144 8.27 11.91 0.83
N VAL A 145 8.56 10.68 0.38
CA VAL A 145 7.55 9.60 0.32
C VAL A 145 7.17 9.10 1.71
N GLN A 146 8.12 8.87 2.61
CA GLN A 146 7.83 8.40 3.97
C GLN A 146 7.18 9.49 4.83
N GLY A 147 7.54 10.76 4.61
CA GLY A 147 7.03 11.90 5.36
C GLY A 147 5.50 12.00 5.28
N ILE A 148 4.93 11.97 4.07
CA ILE A 148 3.47 12.04 3.90
C ILE A 148 2.76 10.80 4.46
N ILE A 149 3.36 9.61 4.32
CA ILE A 149 2.81 8.36 4.87
C ILE A 149 2.77 8.43 6.39
N HIS A 150 3.86 8.83 7.03
CA HIS A 150 3.98 8.88 8.49
C HIS A 150 3.19 10.03 9.11
N ALA A 151 3.02 11.15 8.41
CA ALA A 151 2.15 12.25 8.84
C ALA A 151 0.69 11.79 9.05
N ARG A 152 0.29 10.70 8.39
CA ARG A 152 -1.04 10.07 8.54
C ARG A 152 -1.04 8.87 9.49
N GLY A 153 0.04 8.63 10.21
CA GLY A 153 0.19 7.48 11.11
C GLY A 153 0.21 6.14 10.38
N LEU A 154 0.46 6.14 9.06
CA LEU A 154 0.49 4.93 8.25
C LEU A 154 1.88 4.30 8.23
N SER A 155 1.91 2.99 8.00
CA SER A 155 3.13 2.26 7.66
C SER A 155 3.19 2.09 6.15
N GLY A 156 4.36 2.25 5.54
CA GLY A 156 4.57 1.93 4.11
C GLY A 156 4.02 0.56 3.72
N SER A 157 4.22 -0.47 4.56
CA SER A 157 3.71 -1.82 4.30
C SER A 157 2.18 -1.96 4.19
N ALA A 158 1.43 -0.91 4.54
CA ALA A 158 -0.02 -0.81 4.38
C ALA A 158 -0.44 0.21 3.31
N VAL A 159 0.50 0.80 2.57
CA VAL A 159 0.25 1.81 1.54
C VAL A 159 0.54 1.22 0.16
N VAL A 160 -0.36 1.43 -0.79
CA VAL A 160 -0.12 1.15 -2.22
C VAL A 160 0.24 2.45 -2.91
N VAL A 161 1.31 2.44 -3.71
CA VAL A 161 1.69 3.57 -4.56
C VAL A 161 1.01 3.40 -5.91
N ILE A 162 0.39 4.47 -6.41
CA ILE A 162 -0.26 4.54 -7.72
C ILE A 162 0.43 5.63 -8.52
N GLY A 163 1.12 5.23 -9.59
CA GLY A 163 1.89 6.14 -10.43
C GLY A 163 1.63 5.94 -11.93
N ASP A 164 2.09 6.88 -12.74
CA ASP A 164 2.01 6.85 -14.20
C ASP A 164 3.26 7.39 -14.91
N ALA A 165 4.36 7.61 -14.15
CA ALA A 165 5.67 7.97 -14.72
C ALA A 165 6.78 6.98 -14.27
N PRO A 166 7.82 6.74 -15.10
CA PRO A 166 8.84 5.72 -14.81
C PRO A 166 9.52 5.83 -13.44
N LEU A 167 9.80 7.07 -12.99
CA LEU A 167 10.50 7.32 -11.71
C LEU A 167 9.62 7.04 -10.48
N GLU A 168 8.29 7.04 -10.65
CA GLU A 168 7.35 6.86 -9.53
C GLU A 168 7.34 5.42 -9.03
N HIS A 169 7.80 4.46 -9.85
CA HIS A 169 7.98 3.08 -9.44
C HIS A 169 8.95 2.97 -8.25
N GLU A 170 9.96 3.82 -8.19
CA GLU A 170 10.94 3.84 -7.09
C GLU A 170 10.34 4.27 -5.75
N TRP A 171 9.21 4.99 -5.77
CA TRP A 171 8.53 5.44 -4.56
C TRP A 171 7.99 4.25 -3.74
N SER A 172 7.65 3.14 -4.39
CA SER A 172 7.27 1.92 -3.66
C SER A 172 8.44 1.42 -2.81
N THR A 173 9.65 1.43 -3.35
CA THR A 173 10.86 1.04 -2.60
C THR A 173 11.22 2.08 -1.55
N ALA A 174 11.17 3.37 -1.89
CA ALA A 174 11.51 4.47 -0.99
C ALA A 174 10.56 4.53 0.22
N GLY A 175 9.25 4.38 -0.03
CA GLY A 175 8.21 4.34 0.99
C GLY A 175 8.11 3.01 1.75
N ARG A 176 8.82 1.96 1.33
CA ARG A 176 8.60 0.57 1.77
C ARG A 176 7.13 0.17 1.64
N ALA A 177 6.54 0.56 0.50
CA ALA A 177 5.14 0.39 0.19
C ALA A 177 4.77 -1.10 0.04
N ALA A 178 3.49 -1.41 0.20
CA ALA A 178 2.93 -2.74 -0.02
C ALA A 178 3.08 -3.20 -1.49
N ALA A 179 2.89 -2.26 -2.43
CA ALA A 179 3.01 -2.48 -3.86
C ALA A 179 3.05 -1.15 -4.63
N TYR A 180 3.43 -1.26 -5.90
CA TYR A 180 3.20 -0.26 -6.93
C TYR A 180 2.10 -0.75 -7.89
N LEU A 181 1.21 0.14 -8.31
CA LEU A 181 0.25 -0.05 -9.40
C LEU A 181 0.36 1.10 -10.39
N SER A 182 0.17 0.83 -11.68
CA SER A 182 -0.02 1.93 -12.62
C SER A 182 -1.41 2.56 -12.45
N ALA A 183 -1.57 3.82 -12.86
CA ALA A 183 -2.88 4.48 -12.92
C ALA A 183 -3.87 3.66 -13.76
N ALA A 184 -3.41 3.13 -14.90
CA ALA A 184 -4.22 2.27 -15.78
C ALA A 184 -4.58 0.92 -15.16
N GLU A 185 -3.84 0.40 -14.18
CA GLU A 185 -4.21 -0.78 -13.41
C GLU A 185 -5.25 -0.45 -12.34
N TYR A 186 -5.05 0.62 -11.59
CA TYR A 186 -5.94 1.03 -10.51
C TYR A 186 -7.30 1.52 -11.04
N PHE A 187 -7.32 2.48 -11.97
CA PHE A 187 -8.55 3.09 -12.48
C PHE A 187 -9.28 2.26 -13.54
N ARG A 188 -8.78 1.06 -13.90
CA ARG A 188 -9.42 0.16 -14.88
C ARG A 188 -10.84 -0.22 -14.50
N ASN A 189 -11.07 -0.42 -13.20
CA ASN A 189 -12.32 -0.94 -12.66
C ASN A 189 -13.16 0.13 -11.95
N GLY A 190 -12.65 1.36 -11.82
CA GLY A 190 -13.42 2.52 -11.35
C GLY A 190 -14.46 3.01 -12.37
N ALA A 191 -14.31 2.59 -13.64
CA ALA A 191 -15.36 2.71 -14.64
C ALA A 191 -16.48 1.72 -14.29
N GLY A 192 -17.49 2.21 -13.58
CA GLY A 192 -18.77 1.54 -13.50
C GLY A 192 -19.24 1.20 -14.91
N ARG A 193 -19.61 -0.06 -15.12
CA ARG A 193 -20.75 -0.36 -15.99
C ARG A 193 -22.02 -0.09 -15.21
#